data_AF-A0AAW1JMB4-F1
#
_entry.id   AF-A0AAW1JMB4-F1
#
_cell.length_a   1.000
_cell.length_b   1.000
_cell.length_c   1.000
_cell.angle_alpha   90.00
_cell.angle_beta   90.00
_cell.angle_gamma   90.00
#
_symmetry.space_group_name_H-M   'P 1'
#
loop_
_entity.id
_entity.type
_entity.pdbx_description
1 polymer ?
#
loop_
_entity_poly.entity_id
_entity_poly.type
_entity_poly.pdbx_seq_one_letter_code
_entity_poly.pdbx_strand_id
1 'polypeptide(L)'
;MTSIVLGLQGIPPRGHPNGYLYVTGRNNVVACAKHFVGDGGTDKEINEWNTVTSFEDLEKIHMAPYLDCISKGVRTVMASYSSWKGRKLHADRFLLTEVLKNKMGFKERIENGKRAMELMLLLLCVRR
;
A
#
# COMPACT_ATOMS: atom_id res chain seq x y z
N MET A 1 -7.58 -13.15 2.99
CA MET A 1 -7.62 -12.74 1.56
C MET A 1 -6.27 -12.24 1.02
N THR A 2 -5.32 -11.84 1.87
CA THR A 2 -3.97 -11.37 1.46
C THR A 2 -2.94 -12.48 1.16
N SER A 3 -3.32 -13.76 1.22
CA SER A 3 -2.45 -14.90 0.93
C SER A 3 -1.88 -14.87 -0.49
N ILE A 4 -2.52 -14.15 -1.41
CA ILE A 4 -2.03 -13.90 -2.76
C ILE A 4 -0.65 -13.23 -2.78
N VAL A 5 -0.32 -12.40 -1.79
CA VAL A 5 1.02 -11.78 -1.68
C VAL A 5 2.10 -12.86 -1.57
N LEU A 6 1.86 -13.89 -0.75
CA LEU A 6 2.78 -15.02 -0.58
C LEU A 6 2.81 -15.92 -1.83
N GLY A 7 1.68 -16.11 -2.50
CA GLY A 7 1.64 -16.86 -3.76
C GLY A 7 2.47 -16.20 -4.86
N LEU A 8 2.37 -14.88 -4.98
CA LEU A 8 3.09 -14.10 -6.00
C LEU A 8 4.59 -13.97 -5.67
N GLN A 9 4.93 -13.56 -4.45
CA GLN A 9 6.31 -13.21 -4.05
C GLN A 9 7.07 -14.37 -3.39
N GLY A 10 6.37 -15.42 -2.97
CA GLY A 10 6.87 -16.48 -2.11
C GLY A 10 6.83 -16.12 -0.62
N ILE A 11 7.15 -17.10 0.22
CA ILE A 11 7.03 -17.01 1.68
C ILE A 11 8.32 -16.42 2.27
N PRO A 12 8.25 -15.31 3.04
CA PRO A 12 9.40 -14.78 3.75
C PRO A 12 10.03 -15.84 4.67
N PRO A 13 11.37 -15.95 4.73
CA PRO A 13 12.03 -16.90 5.61
C PRO A 13 11.74 -16.59 7.08
N ARG A 14 11.89 -17.59 7.95
CA ARG A 14 11.71 -17.42 9.39
C ARG A 14 12.66 -16.33 9.91
N GLY A 15 12.11 -15.36 10.64
CA GLY A 15 12.88 -14.23 11.16
C GLY A 15 13.01 -13.04 10.20
N HIS A 16 12.38 -13.08 9.02
CA HIS A 16 12.27 -11.90 8.16
C HIS A 16 11.57 -10.75 8.92
N PRO A 17 12.18 -9.55 8.99
CA PRO A 17 11.65 -8.46 9.80
C PRO A 17 10.32 -7.94 9.26
N ASN A 18 9.36 -7.72 10.14
CA ASN A 18 8.05 -7.17 9.79
C ASN A 18 8.22 -5.79 9.10
N GLY A 19 7.42 -5.55 8.06
CA GLY A 19 7.44 -4.30 7.32
C GLY A 19 8.45 -4.21 6.19
N TYR A 20 9.39 -5.16 6.09
CA TYR A 20 10.38 -5.19 5.03
C TYR A 20 9.90 -5.97 3.80
N LEU A 21 10.21 -5.44 2.64
CA LEU A 21 9.85 -6.01 1.34
C LEU A 21 10.52 -7.39 1.12
N TYR A 22 9.82 -8.32 0.45
CA TYR A 22 10.32 -9.67 0.17
C TYR A 22 9.89 -10.19 -1.21
N VAL A 23 10.80 -10.89 -1.90
CA VAL A 23 10.50 -11.75 -3.06
C VAL A 23 11.55 -12.86 -3.11
N THR A 24 11.14 -14.11 -3.30
CA THR A 24 12.00 -15.29 -3.15
C THR A 24 13.04 -15.41 -4.28
N GLY A 25 12.68 -15.04 -5.51
CA GLY A 25 13.60 -15.15 -6.64
C GLY A 25 12.98 -14.81 -7.98
N ARG A 26 13.70 -15.14 -9.06
CA ARG A 26 13.36 -14.75 -10.45
C ARG A 26 12.08 -15.39 -11.01
N ASN A 27 11.60 -16.47 -10.38
CA ASN A 27 10.36 -17.14 -10.77
C ASN A 27 9.12 -16.59 -10.07
N ASN A 28 9.30 -15.58 -9.21
CA ASN A 28 8.23 -14.89 -8.50
C ASN A 28 8.02 -13.50 -9.08
N VAL A 29 6.82 -12.97 -8.87
CA VAL A 29 6.44 -11.63 -9.33
C VAL A 29 6.21 -10.71 -8.16
N VAL A 30 6.46 -9.43 -8.37
CA VAL A 30 6.25 -8.38 -7.36
C VAL A 30 4.75 -8.15 -7.18
N ALA A 31 4.27 -8.25 -5.94
CA ALA A 31 2.91 -7.92 -5.60
C ALA A 31 2.75 -6.42 -5.31
N CYS A 32 1.54 -5.92 -5.58
CA CYS A 32 1.14 -4.55 -5.30
C CYS A 32 -0.14 -4.55 -4.46
N ALA A 33 -0.08 -3.98 -3.26
CA ALA A 33 -1.28 -3.70 -2.48
C ALA A 33 -1.89 -2.38 -2.97
N LYS A 34 -3.15 -2.43 -3.40
CA LYS A 34 -3.82 -1.28 -4.00
C LYS A 34 -5.34 -1.28 -3.76
N HIS A 35 -6.01 -0.13 -3.78
CA HIS A 35 -5.42 1.22 -3.87
C HIS A 35 -5.45 1.91 -2.50
N PHE A 36 -4.31 2.42 -2.06
CA PHE A 36 -4.14 3.01 -0.73
C PHE A 36 -4.66 4.46 -0.72
N VAL A 37 -5.75 4.79 -0.02
CA VAL A 37 -6.62 3.92 0.78
C VAL A 37 -8.05 4.41 0.73
N GLY A 38 -9.00 3.50 0.93
CA GLY A 38 -10.42 3.84 1.01
C GLY A 38 -11.07 4.02 -0.36
N ASP A 39 -10.48 3.44 -1.42
CA ASP A 39 -11.05 3.38 -2.77
C ASP A 39 -12.44 2.74 -2.79
N GLY A 40 -12.68 1.70 -1.99
CA GLY A 40 -14.00 1.07 -1.84
C GLY A 40 -15.00 1.82 -0.94
N GLY A 41 -14.65 3.00 -0.41
CA GLY A 41 -15.49 3.77 0.52
C GLY A 41 -15.94 5.13 -0.02
N THR A 42 -15.80 5.37 -1.33
CA THR A 42 -16.17 6.65 -1.95
C THR A 42 -17.65 6.95 -1.79
N ASP A 43 -17.99 8.20 -1.47
CA ASP A 43 -19.38 8.66 -1.38
C ASP A 43 -20.15 8.33 -2.65
N LYS A 44 -21.36 7.78 -2.48
CA LYS A 44 -22.24 7.29 -3.56
C LYS A 44 -21.60 6.24 -4.48
N GLU A 45 -20.53 5.57 -4.03
CA GLU A 45 -19.83 4.53 -4.79
C GLU A 45 -19.28 5.03 -6.14
N ILE A 46 -19.03 6.35 -6.25
CA ILE A 46 -18.49 6.96 -7.46
C ILE A 46 -16.98 6.72 -7.48
N ASN A 47 -16.50 6.02 -8.51
CA ASN A 47 -15.08 5.74 -8.70
C ASN A 47 -14.24 7.03 -8.66
N GLU A 48 -13.08 6.98 -7.99
CA GLU A 48 -12.12 8.10 -7.82
C GLU A 48 -12.65 9.33 -7.06
N TRP A 49 -13.83 9.20 -6.44
CA TRP A 49 -14.47 10.30 -5.72
C TRP A 49 -13.93 10.46 -4.30
N ASN A 50 -14.73 11.04 -3.40
CA ASN A 50 -14.34 11.40 -2.05
C ASN A 50 -14.85 10.39 -1.03
N THR A 51 -13.95 9.79 -0.28
CA THR A 51 -14.24 8.95 0.89
C THR A 51 -14.39 9.85 2.12
N VAL A 52 -15.61 9.91 2.67
CA VAL A 52 -15.95 10.77 3.82
C VAL A 52 -16.17 9.92 5.05
N THR A 53 -15.08 9.58 5.72
CA THR A 53 -15.12 8.75 6.94
C THR A 53 -14.14 9.25 7.99
N SER A 54 -14.34 8.88 9.25
CA SER A 54 -13.41 9.20 10.34
C SER A 54 -12.04 8.56 10.10
N PHE A 55 -10.99 9.05 10.76
CA PHE A 55 -9.68 8.38 10.63
C PHE A 55 -9.71 6.98 11.26
N GLU A 56 -10.44 6.82 12.35
CA GLU A 56 -10.62 5.54 13.04
C GLU A 56 -11.30 4.51 12.15
N ASP A 57 -12.37 4.89 11.45
CA ASP A 57 -13.05 4.00 10.50
C ASP A 57 -12.20 3.74 9.26
N LEU A 58 -11.49 4.75 8.76
CA LEU A 58 -10.54 4.58 7.65
C LEU A 58 -9.49 3.52 8.02
N GLU A 59 -8.98 3.58 9.25
CA GLU A 59 -7.99 2.64 9.76
C GLU A 59 -8.59 1.23 9.97
N LYS A 60 -9.71 1.15 10.68
CA LYS A 60 -10.35 -0.10 11.06
C LYS A 60 -10.88 -0.89 9.86
N ILE A 61 -11.41 -0.21 8.85
CA ILE A 61 -12.08 -0.84 7.70
C ILE A 61 -11.13 -0.90 6.51
N HIS A 62 -10.61 0.25 6.07
CA HIS A 62 -9.92 0.34 4.77
C HIS A 62 -8.41 0.10 4.87
N MET A 63 -7.80 0.29 6.04
CA MET A 63 -6.37 0.05 6.23
C MET A 63 -6.03 -1.36 6.74
N ALA A 64 -6.97 -2.05 7.39
CA ALA A 64 -6.73 -3.35 8.01
C ALA A 64 -6.04 -4.38 7.07
N PRO A 65 -6.40 -4.51 5.78
CA PRO A 65 -5.73 -5.43 4.87
C PRO A 65 -4.26 -5.08 4.59
N TYR A 66 -3.89 -3.79 4.67
CA TYR A 66 -2.53 -3.34 4.37
C TYR A 66 -1.54 -3.79 5.43
N LEU A 67 -1.93 -3.81 6.72
CA LEU A 67 -1.08 -4.33 7.80
C LEU A 67 -0.65 -5.78 7.53
N ASP A 68 -1.59 -6.57 6.99
CA ASP A 68 -1.36 -7.97 6.69
C ASP A 68 -0.59 -8.18 5.36
N CYS A 69 -0.74 -7.29 4.38
CA CYS A 69 0.13 -7.26 3.19
C CYS A 69 1.58 -6.87 3.55
N ILE A 70 1.74 -5.88 4.44
CA ILE A 70 3.02 -5.39 4.93
C ILE A 70 3.75 -6.48 5.73
N SER A 71 3.04 -7.22 6.58
CA SER A 71 3.63 -8.34 7.33
C SER A 71 4.09 -9.50 6.45
N LYS A 72 3.46 -9.66 5.29
CA LYS A 72 3.84 -10.62 4.26
C LYS A 72 4.94 -10.11 3.31
N GLY A 73 5.44 -8.89 3.55
CA GLY A 73 6.53 -8.29 2.77
C GLY A 73 6.13 -7.86 1.36
N VAL A 74 4.90 -7.39 1.15
CA VAL A 74 4.48 -6.79 -0.13
C VAL A 74 5.51 -5.75 -0.59
N ARG A 75 5.92 -5.77 -1.86
CA ARG A 75 6.99 -4.86 -2.32
C ARG A 75 6.49 -3.47 -2.70
N THR A 76 5.25 -3.34 -3.15
CA THR A 76 4.72 -2.06 -3.62
C THR A 76 3.34 -1.78 -3.05
N VAL A 77 3.06 -0.49 -2.83
CA VAL A 77 1.74 0.03 -2.47
C VAL A 77 1.39 1.12 -3.47
N MET A 78 0.23 1.03 -4.11
CA MET A 78 -0.24 2.02 -5.08
C MET A 78 -1.28 2.92 -4.41
N ALA A 79 -1.09 4.23 -4.50
CA ALA A 79 -2.06 5.20 -3.96
C ALA A 79 -3.36 5.20 -4.78
N SER A 80 -4.48 5.50 -4.12
CA SER A 80 -5.79 5.65 -4.76
C SER A 80 -5.95 7.01 -5.43
N TYR A 81 -6.69 7.04 -6.54
CA TYR A 81 -7.13 8.29 -7.19
C TYR A 81 -8.19 9.04 -6.37
N SER A 82 -8.86 8.35 -5.46
CA SER A 82 -9.86 8.93 -4.57
C SER A 82 -9.27 10.02 -3.68
N SER A 83 -10.17 10.77 -3.05
CA SER A 83 -9.84 11.74 -2.01
C SER A 83 -10.30 11.21 -0.66
N TRP A 84 -9.65 11.63 0.42
CA TRP A 84 -10.17 11.43 1.78
C TRP A 84 -10.46 12.80 2.41
N LYS A 85 -11.72 13.03 2.78
CA LYS A 85 -12.20 14.34 3.28
C LYS A 85 -11.75 15.51 2.40
N GLY A 86 -11.84 15.34 1.07
CA GLY A 86 -11.50 16.36 0.08
C GLY A 86 -10.02 16.48 -0.26
N ARG A 87 -9.12 15.76 0.43
CA ARG A 87 -7.68 15.76 0.12
C ARG A 87 -7.34 14.62 -0.83
N LYS A 88 -6.64 14.92 -1.93
CA LYS A 88 -6.21 13.91 -2.91
C LYS A 88 -5.15 13.01 -2.31
N LEU A 89 -5.38 11.70 -2.35
CA LEU A 89 -4.53 10.71 -1.68
C LEU A 89 -3.12 10.62 -2.28
N HIS A 90 -2.99 10.85 -3.59
CA HIS A 90 -1.69 10.93 -4.27
C HIS A 90 -0.74 12.01 -3.73
N ALA A 91 -1.28 13.04 -3.05
CA ALA A 91 -0.50 14.12 -2.46
C ALA A 91 -0.65 14.21 -0.93
N ASP A 92 -1.34 13.24 -0.30
CA ASP A 92 -1.60 13.29 1.15
C ASP A 92 -0.38 12.76 1.92
N ARG A 93 0.53 13.68 2.29
CA ARG A 93 1.74 13.38 3.07
C ARG A 93 1.42 12.67 4.39
N PHE A 94 0.31 13.04 5.05
CA PHE A 94 -0.08 12.42 6.31
C PHE A 94 -0.36 10.93 6.10
N LEU A 95 -1.15 10.56 5.09
CA LEU A 95 -1.45 9.15 4.83
C LEU A 95 -0.25 8.39 4.24
N LEU A 96 0.46 8.97 3.26
CA LEU A 96 1.53 8.26 2.56
C LEU A 96 2.83 8.15 3.36
N THR A 97 3.11 9.12 4.23
CA THR A 97 4.37 9.14 5.01
C THR A 97 4.10 8.82 6.47
N GLU A 98 3.27 9.61 7.14
CA GLU A 98 3.08 9.46 8.59
C GLU A 98 2.32 8.16 8.93
N VAL A 99 1.35 7.78 8.11
CA VAL A 99 0.58 6.56 8.35
C VAL A 99 1.24 5.35 7.70
N LEU A 100 1.37 5.31 6.38
CA LEU A 100 1.85 4.11 5.67
C LEU A 100 3.31 3.77 6.01
N LYS A 101 4.23 4.73 5.94
CA LYS A 101 5.65 4.47 6.20
C LYS A 101 5.96 4.41 7.69
N ASN A 102 5.53 5.41 8.45
CA ASN A 102 5.92 5.55 9.85
C ASN A 102 5.04 4.69 10.77
N LYS A 103 3.71 4.88 10.77
CA LYS A 103 2.79 4.15 11.67
C LYS A 103 2.66 2.67 11.33
N MET A 104 2.44 2.31 10.07
CA MET A 104 2.28 0.91 9.63
C MET A 104 3.61 0.20 9.38
N GLY A 105 4.71 0.95 9.35
CA GLY A 105 6.05 0.38 9.21
C GLY A 105 6.33 -0.19 7.82
N PHE A 106 5.70 0.33 6.75
CA PHE A 106 6.10 -0.01 5.39
C PHE A 106 7.53 0.51 5.14
N LYS A 107 8.51 -0.41 5.10
CA LYS A 107 9.95 -0.10 5.08
C LYS A 107 10.63 -0.70 3.86
N GLU A 108 11.49 0.08 3.25
CA GLU A 108 12.40 -0.41 2.22
C GLU A 108 13.61 -1.09 2.86
N ARG A 109 14.07 -2.16 2.22
CA ARG A 109 15.36 -2.77 2.52
C ARG A 109 16.43 -1.99 1.75
N ILE A 110 17.44 -1.48 2.47
CA ILE A 110 18.64 -0.94 1.83
C ILE A 110 19.49 -2.15 1.43
N GLU A 111 19.67 -2.34 0.12
CA GLU A 111 20.53 -3.39 -0.42
C GLU A 111 21.58 -2.73 -1.32
N ASN A 112 22.86 -2.87 -0.96
CA ASN A 112 23.99 -2.31 -1.70
C ASN A 112 23.90 -0.79 -1.96
N GLY A 113 23.46 -0.02 -0.95
CA GLY A 113 23.36 1.45 -1.05
C GLY A 113 22.21 1.97 -1.93
N LYS A 114 21.40 1.09 -2.52
CA LYS A 114 20.20 1.46 -3.28
C LYS A 114 18.97 1.40 -2.39
N ARG A 115 18.20 2.48 -2.39
CA ARG A 115 16.85 2.57 -1.80
C ARG A 115 15.88 1.96 -2.80
N ALA A 116 15.01 1.07 -2.34
CA ALA A 116 14.06 0.35 -3.18
C ALA A 116 12.66 0.38 -2.56
N MET A 117 12.15 1.57 -2.21
CA MET A 117 10.72 1.82 -2.17
C MET A 117 10.25 2.19 -3.56
N GLU A 118 9.37 1.37 -4.12
CA GLU A 118 8.46 1.83 -5.16
C GLU A 118 7.09 2.06 -4.54
N LEU A 119 6.89 3.29 -4.05
CA LEU A 119 5.53 3.82 -4.00
C LEU A 119 5.17 4.09 -5.45
N MET A 120 4.39 3.19 -6.06
CA MET A 120 3.95 3.39 -7.43
C MET A 120 2.83 4.45 -7.39
N LEU A 121 3.25 5.72 -7.39
CA LEU A 121 2.37 6.83 -7.75
C LEU A 121 2.13 6.61 -9.24
N LEU A 122 0.99 6.02 -9.61
CA LEU A 122 0.69 5.78 -11.01
C LEU A 122 0.39 7.12 -11.67
N LEU A 123 1.44 7.89 -12.00
CA LEU A 123 1.44 8.89 -13.07
C LEU A 123 1.29 8.21 -14.45
N LEU A 124 1.24 6.87 -14.51
CA LEU A 124 1.09 6.08 -15.73
C LEU A 124 -0.37 5.81 -16.12
N CYS A 125 -1.31 6.70 -15.79
CA CYS A 125 -2.45 6.96 -16.66
C CYS A 125 -2.30 8.36 -17.25
N VAL A 126 -1.60 8.39 -18.38
CA VAL A 126 -1.66 9.43 -19.40
C VAL A 126 -3.09 9.97 -19.52
N ARG A 127 -3.23 11.30 -19.41
CA ARG A 127 -4.33 12.15 -19.93
C ARG A 127 -5.68 11.43 -20.17
N ARG A 128 -6.70 11.82 -19.40
CA ARG A 128 -7.96 12.26 -20.01
C ARG A 128 -8.40 13.55 -19.34
#